data_AF-A0A172E700-F1
#
_entry.id   AF-A0A172E700-F1
#
_cell.length_a   1.000
_cell.length_b   1.000
_cell.length_c   1.000
_cell.angle_alpha   90.00
_cell.angle_beta   90.00
_cell.angle_gamma   90.00
#
_symmetry.space_group_name_H-M   'P 1'
#
loop_
_entity.id
_entity.type
_entity.pdbx_description
1 polymer ?
#
loop_
_entity_poly.entity_id
_entity_poly.type
_entity_poly.pdbx_seq_one_letter_code
_entity_poly.pdbx_strand_id
1 'polypeptide(L)' 'MLILVTADNFIQMFVGWEGVGLCSYLLINFWFTRIQANKAAIKAMIINRIGDFSLLIGIILILQTTNQLIMLQ' A
#
# COMPACT_ATOMS: atom_id res chain seq x y z
N MET A 1 -0.47 8.18 5.04
CA MET A 1 0.03 7.79 6.38
C MET A 1 -1.01 7.99 7.48
N LEU A 2 -1.57 9.20 7.69
CA LEU A 2 -2.62 9.39 8.71
C LEU A 2 -3.83 8.46 8.50
N ILE A 3 -4.33 8.35 7.26
CA ILE A 3 -5.43 7.45 6.90
C ILE A 3 -5.16 5.98 7.25
N LEU A 4 -3.88 5.58 7.25
CA LEU A 4 -3.44 4.22 7.56
C LEU A 4 -3.38 3.99 9.08
N VAL A 5 -2.91 4.97 9.85
CA VAL A 5 -2.82 4.88 11.32
C VAL A 5 -4.20 4.94 11.97
N THR A 6 -5.16 5.64 11.35
CA THR A 6 -6.53 5.76 11.85
C THR A 6 -7.50 4.77 11.19
N ALA A 7 -7.00 3.67 10.62
CA ALA A 7 -7.85 2.71 9.92
C ALA A 7 -8.47 1.72 10.91
N ASP A 8 -9.79 1.77 11.06
CA ASP A 8 -10.55 0.82 11.89
C ASP A 8 -11.00 -0.43 11.10
N ASN A 9 -10.92 -0.36 9.77
CA ASN A 9 -11.33 -1.41 8.84
C ASN A 9 -10.17 -1.83 7.94
N PHE A 10 -10.09 -3.12 7.60
CA PHE A 10 -9.04 -3.64 6.70
C PHE A 10 -9.08 -3.01 5.30
N ILE A 11 -10.26 -2.60 4.82
CA ILE A 11 -10.42 -1.90 3.53
C ILE A 11 -9.80 -0.50 3.59
N GLN A 12 -10.02 0.25 4.67
CA GLN A 12 -9.44 1.58 4.85
C GLN A 12 -7.91 1.50 4.98
N MET A 13 -7.41 0.46 5.64
CA MET A 13 -5.98 0.17 5.72
C MET A 13 -5.38 -0.09 4.33
N PHE A 14 -6.06 -0.88 3.49
CA PHE A 14 -5.63 -1.14 2.11
C PHE A 14 -5.58 0.15 1.27
N VAL A 15 -6.61 1.00 1.34
CA VAL A 15 -6.61 2.29 0.64
C VAL A 15 -5.50 3.22 1.15
N GLY A 16 -5.27 3.25 2.47
CA GLY A 16 -4.19 4.03 3.07
C GLY A 16 -2.80 3.55 2.63
N TRP A 17 -2.64 2.24 2.46
CA TRP A 17 -1.41 1.60 2.02
C TRP A 17 -1.09 1.92 0.55
N GLU A 18 -2.09 1.77 -0.31
CA GLU A 18 -2.08 2.15 -1.73
C GLU A 18 -1.67 3.61 -1.94
N GLY A 19 -2.24 4.52 -1.13
CA GLY A 19 -1.91 5.93 -1.15
C GLY A 19 -0.45 6.22 -0.76
N VAL A 20 0.10 5.48 0.21
CA VAL A 20 1.53 5.63 0.60
C VAL A 20 2.46 5.14 -0.52
N GLY A 21 2.10 4.06 -1.21
CA GLY A 21 2.84 3.56 -2.37
C GLY A 21 2.91 4.59 -3.51
N LEU A 22 1.76 5.19 -3.86
CA LEU A 22 1.68 6.25 -4.87
C LEU A 22 2.47 7.51 -4.49
N CYS A 23 2.34 7.99 -3.25
CA CYS A 23 3.11 9.14 -2.78
C CYS A 23 4.62 8.86 -2.84
N SER A 24 5.05 7.65 -2.49
CA SER A 24 6.46 7.24 -2.55
C SER A 24 7.00 7.24 -3.97
N TYR A 25 6.22 6.74 -4.94
CA TYR A 25 6.58 6.81 -6.36
C TYR A 25 6.77 8.25 -6.85
N LEU A 26 5.83 9.14 -6.52
CA LEU A 26 5.89 10.56 -6.92
C LEU A 26 7.10 11.28 -6.31
N LEU A 27 7.43 10.99 -5.05
CA LEU A 27 8.59 11.59 -4.38
C LEU A 27 9.93 11.09 -4.95
N ILE A 28 10.04 9.78 -5.25
CA ILE A 28 11.25 9.23 -5.88
C ILE A 28 11.43 9.80 -7.29
N ASN A 29 10.33 10.02 -8.01
CA ASN A 29 10.34 10.61 -9.34
C ASN A 29 10.36 12.14 -9.34
N PHE A 30 10.52 12.82 -8.19
CA PHE A 30 10.43 14.29 -8.12
C PHE A 30 11.37 15.00 -9.10
N TRP A 31 12.57 14.44 -9.33
CA TRP A 31 13.51 14.96 -10.32
C TRP A 31 13.44 14.18 -11.64
N PHE A 32 12.37 14.41 -12.40
CA PHE A 32 12.04 13.71 -13.65
C PHE A 32 13.14 13.76 -14.72
N THR A 33 14.05 14.74 -14.65
CA THR A 33 15.14 14.92 -15.62
C THR A 33 16.22 13.84 -15.53
N ARG A 34 16.29 13.10 -14.42
CA ARG A 34 17.26 12.02 -14.22
C ARG A 34 16.62 10.68 -14.59
N ILE A 35 17.08 10.07 -15.67
CA ILE A 35 16.62 8.74 -16.13
C ILE A 35 16.79 7.67 -15.04
N GLN A 36 17.84 7.79 -14.21
CA GLN A 36 18.09 6.88 -13.09
C GLN A 36 16.99 6.96 -12.02
N ALA A 37 16.48 8.16 -11.71
CA ALA A 37 15.42 8.36 -10.72
C ALA A 37 14.10 7.74 -11.20
N ASN A 38 13.77 7.89 -12.49
CA ASN A 38 12.56 7.31 -13.07
C ASN A 38 12.61 5.77 -13.07
N LYS A 39 13.77 5.18 -13.40
CA LYS A 39 13.99 3.72 -13.29
C LYS A 39 13.85 3.22 -11.85
N ALA A 40 14.39 3.96 -10.88
CA ALA A 40 14.27 3.63 -9.47
C ALA A 40 12.82 3.71 -8.98
N ALA A 41 12.08 4.75 -9.38
CA ALA A 41 10.67 4.93 -9.02
C ALA A 41 9.81 3.77 -9.53
N ILE A 42 9.96 3.37 -10.80
CA ILE A 42 9.22 2.24 -11.38
C ILE A 42 9.53 0.93 -10.64
N LYS A 43 10.82 0.68 -10.35
CA LYS A 43 11.22 -0.52 -9.59
C LYS A 43 10.62 -0.53 -8.19
N ALA A 44 10.64 0.61 -7.49
CA ALA A 44 10.05 0.75 -6.16
C ALA A 44 8.53 0.50 -6.20
N MET A 45 7.82 1.04 -7.20
CA MET A 45 6.38 0.83 -7.36
C MET A 45 6.03 -0.65 -7.62
N ILE A 46 6.82 -1.35 -8.44
CA ILE A 46 6.62 -2.78 -8.70
C ILE A 46 6.74 -3.61 -7.42
N ILE A 47 7.74 -3.33 -6.59
CA ILE A 47 7.94 -4.05 -5.33
C ILE A 47 6.81 -3.73 -4.35
N ASN A 48 6.33 -2.49 -4.31
CA ASN A 48 5.16 -2.12 -3.52
C ASN A 48 3.92 -2.91 -3.94
N ARG A 49 3.69 -3.06 -5.25
CA ARG A 49 2.56 -3.82 -5.79
C ARG A 49 2.57 -5.29 -5.39
N ILE A 50 3.74 -5.91 -5.37
CA ILE A 50 3.89 -7.28 -4.88
C ILE A 50 3.53 -7.37 -3.39
N GLY A 51 3.91 -6.36 -2.60
CA GLY A 51 3.47 -6.22 -1.21
C GLY A 51 1.96 -6.04 -1.06
N ASP A 52 1.33 -5.28 -1.95
CA ASP A 52 -0.14 -5.08 -1.93
C ASP A 52 -0.87 -6.42 -2.11
N PHE A 53 -0.35 -7.31 -2.97
CA PHE A 53 -0.91 -8.65 -3.14
C PHE A 53 -0.79 -9.52 -1.88
N SER A 54 0.35 -9.48 -1.19
CA SER A 54 0.52 -10.26 0.04
C SER A 54 -0.37 -9.73 1.16
N LEU A 55 -0.55 -8.41 1.24
CA LEU A 55 -1.46 -7.76 2.18
C LEU A 55 -2.92 -8.13 1.88
N LEU A 56 -3.31 -8.19 0.61
CA LEU A 56 -4.64 -8.62 0.19
C LEU A 56 -4.92 -10.10 0.53
N ILE A 57 -3.94 -10.99 0.33
CA ILE A 57 -4.03 -12.40 0.77
C ILE A 57 -4.20 -12.49 2.29
N GLY A 58 -3.44 -11.68 3.05
CA GLY A 58 -3.57 -11.61 4.50
C GLY A 58 -4.97 -11.20 4.96
N ILE A 59 -5.56 -10.18 4.32
CA ILE A 59 -6.93 -9.73 4.61
C ILE A 59 -7.95 -10.83 4.29
N ILE A 60 -7.79 -11.54 3.17
CA ILE A 60 -8.70 -12.66 2.81
C ILE A 60 -8.63 -13.80 3.83
N LEU A 61 -7.43 -14.17 4.29
CA LEU A 61 -7.26 -15.22 5.30
C LEU A 61 -7.88 -14.82 6.64
N ILE A 62 -7.72 -13.57 7.06
CA ILE A 62 -8.37 -13.05 8.27
C ILE A 62 -9.89 -13.10 8.10
N LEU A 63 -10.41 -12.62 6.96
CA LEU A 63 -11.83 -12.69 6.64
C LEU A 63 -12.39 -14.12 6.72
N GLN A 64 -11.66 -15.12 6.23
CA GLN A 64 -12.10 -16.51 6.28
C GLN A 64 -12.13 -17.09 7.70
N THR A 65 -11.29 -16.59 8.60
CA THR A 65 -11.15 -17.13 9.95
C THR A 65 -12.04 -16.41 10.96
N THR A 66 -12.21 -15.08 10.84
CA THR A 66 -12.99 -14.27 11.78
C THR A 66 -14.33 -13.79 11.24
N ASN A 67 -14.59 -13.90 9.93
CA ASN A 67 -15.77 -13.33 9.25
C ASN A 67 -16.01 -11.84 9.56
N GLN A 68 -14.97 -11.12 9.99
CA GLN A 68 -15.06 -9.71 10.41
C GLN A 68 -14.09 -8.83 9.60
N LEU A 69 -14.57 -7.65 9.22
CA LEU A 69 -13.84 -6.64 8.45
C LEU A 69 -13.27 -5.50 9.32
N ILE A 70 -13.70 -5.45 10.58
CA ILE A 70 -13.35 -4.42 11.58
C ILE A 70 -12.23 -4.98 12.46
N MET A 71 -11.22 -4.15 12.77
CA MET A 71 -10.09 -4.57 13.62
C MET A 71 -10.36 -4.47 15.12
N LEU A 72 -11.39 -3.71 15.53
CA LEU A 72 -11.64 -3.34 16.93
C LEU A 72 -12.81 -4.09 17.63
N GLN A 73 -13.24 -5.26 17.16
CA GLN A 73 -14.23 -6.10 17.87
C GLN A 73 -13.85 -7.57 17.92
#